data_AF-A0A2E2V7B1-F1
#
_entry.id   AF-A0A2E2V7B1-F1
#
_cell.length_a   1.000
_cell.length_b   1.000
_cell.length_c   1.000
_cell.angle_alpha   90.00
_cell.angle_beta   90.00
_cell.angle_gamma   90.00
#
_symmetry.space_group_name_H-M   'P 1'
#
loop_
_entity.id
_entity.type
_entity.pdbx_description
1 polymer ?
#
loop_
_entity_poly.entity_id
_entity_poly.type
_entity_poly.pdbx_seq_one_letter_code
_entity_poly.pdbx_strand_id
1 'polypeptide(L)'
;MECKQALEEHDGDLNKSAEGLRQKGFSQAAKRAGRETSEGVIEAYIHTGNRVGALVELGCETDFVARTPEFKELAHNIAMQVAAMAPAYLDESDMDEDDSRPAGQVTLLQQPFLKDNSRSVSEVVQEMAAKVGENVKLVRFSRLALEE
;
A
#
# COMPACT_ATOMS: atom_id res chain seq x y z
N MET A 1 -6.37 -19.52 -14.59
CA MET A 1 -5.35 -20.31 -15.32
C MET A 1 -3.92 -19.82 -15.08
N GLU A 2 -3.70 -18.65 -14.43
CA GLU A 2 -2.36 -18.07 -14.27
C GLU A 2 -1.41 -18.92 -13.42
N CYS A 3 -1.89 -19.56 -12.34
CA CYS A 3 -1.05 -20.45 -11.54
C CYS A 3 -0.53 -21.65 -12.35
N LYS A 4 -1.34 -22.20 -13.26
CA LYS A 4 -0.92 -23.29 -14.13
C LYS A 4 0.16 -22.82 -15.10
N GLN A 5 -0.04 -21.66 -15.73
CA GLN A 5 0.95 -21.09 -16.65
C GLN A 5 2.28 -20.80 -15.97
N ALA A 6 2.26 -20.20 -14.77
CA ALA A 6 3.48 -19.93 -14.02
C ALA A 6 4.25 -21.21 -13.67
N LEU A 7 3.54 -22.29 -13.28
CA LEU A 7 4.17 -23.59 -13.05
C LEU A 7 4.76 -24.19 -14.33
N GLU A 8 4.08 -24.05 -15.47
CA GLU A 8 4.58 -24.52 -16.76
C GLU A 8 5.82 -23.72 -17.22
N GLU A 9 5.83 -22.40 -17.01
CA GLU A 9 6.95 -21.50 -17.38
C GLU A 9 8.21 -21.71 -16.51
N HIS A 10 8.05 -22.27 -15.32
CA HIS A 10 9.14 -22.47 -14.36
C HIS A 10 9.35 -23.95 -13.99
N ASP A 11 8.96 -24.87 -14.86
CA ASP A 11 9.19 -26.32 -14.71
C ASP A 11 8.71 -26.88 -13.35
N GLY A 12 7.63 -26.33 -12.81
CA GLY A 12 7.05 -26.71 -11.52
C GLY A 12 7.77 -26.17 -10.28
N ASP A 13 8.79 -25.33 -10.43
CA ASP A 13 9.47 -24.67 -9.30
C ASP A 13 8.51 -23.67 -8.64
N LEU A 14 8.01 -24.03 -7.46
CA LEU A 14 7.03 -23.23 -6.71
C LEU A 14 7.54 -21.83 -6.36
N ASN A 15 8.83 -21.70 -6.00
CA ASN A 15 9.39 -20.42 -5.57
C ASN A 15 9.53 -19.48 -6.75
N LYS A 16 10.07 -19.97 -7.87
CA LYS A 16 10.18 -19.17 -9.10
C LYS A 16 8.80 -18.84 -9.67
N SER A 17 7.86 -19.77 -9.60
CA SER A 17 6.48 -19.54 -10.03
C SER A 17 5.78 -18.47 -9.22
N ALA A 18 5.94 -18.48 -7.89
CA ALA A 18 5.38 -17.45 -7.02
C ALA A 18 5.97 -16.06 -7.33
N GLU A 19 7.29 -15.98 -7.52
CA GLU A 19 7.96 -14.72 -7.87
C GLU A 19 7.54 -14.22 -9.26
N GLY A 20 7.44 -15.10 -10.26
CA GLY A 20 6.93 -14.76 -11.59
C GLY A 20 5.49 -14.25 -11.55
N LEU A 21 4.62 -14.87 -10.76
CA LEU A 21 3.24 -14.39 -10.54
C LEU A 21 3.21 -13.02 -9.86
N ARG A 22 4.09 -12.77 -8.89
CA ARG A 22 4.21 -11.49 -8.20
C ARG A 22 4.60 -10.37 -9.17
N GLN A 23 5.65 -10.58 -9.95
CA GLN A 23 6.11 -9.61 -10.97
C GLN A 23 5.04 -9.36 -12.05
N LYS A 24 4.37 -10.42 -12.51
CA LYS A 24 3.24 -10.30 -13.44
C LYS A 24 2.09 -9.52 -12.82
N GLY A 25 1.80 -9.77 -11.54
CA GLY A 25 0.82 -9.04 -10.74
C GLY A 25 1.10 -7.54 -10.72
N PHE A 26 2.34 -7.14 -10.45
CA PHE A 26 2.76 -5.74 -10.49
C PHE A 26 2.59 -5.10 -11.85
N SER A 27 2.98 -5.80 -12.92
CA SER A 27 2.75 -5.30 -14.29
C SER A 27 1.27 -5.09 -14.59
N GLN A 28 0.39 -6.00 -14.12
CA GLN A 28 -1.04 -5.85 -14.30
C GLN A 28 -1.63 -4.72 -13.45
N ALA A 29 -1.20 -4.58 -12.20
CA ALA A 29 -1.61 -3.50 -11.30
C ALA A 29 -1.22 -2.12 -11.88
N ALA A 30 0.01 -1.99 -12.39
CA ALA A 30 0.49 -0.76 -13.02
C ALA A 30 -0.38 -0.33 -14.22
N LYS A 31 -0.89 -1.28 -15.02
CA LYS A 31 -1.82 -0.99 -16.13
C LYS A 31 -3.18 -0.48 -15.65
N ARG A 32 -3.55 -0.73 -14.39
CA ARG A 32 -4.81 -0.30 -13.78
C ARG A 32 -4.66 0.98 -12.94
N ALA A 33 -3.44 1.44 -12.67
CA ALA A 33 -3.15 2.58 -11.79
C ALA A 33 -3.87 3.89 -12.19
N GLY A 34 -4.16 4.07 -13.48
CA GLY A 34 -4.90 5.24 -14.00
C GLY A 34 -6.43 5.14 -13.93
N ARG A 35 -7.00 4.02 -13.47
CA ARG A 35 -8.45 3.89 -13.29
C ARG A 35 -8.91 4.66 -12.06
N GLU A 36 -10.12 5.19 -12.11
CA GLU A 36 -10.71 5.89 -10.98
C GLU A 36 -10.98 4.93 -9.81
N THR A 37 -10.71 5.38 -8.58
CA THR A 37 -11.01 4.67 -7.34
C THR A 37 -12.07 5.44 -6.57
N SER A 38 -13.34 5.26 -6.92
CA SER A 38 -14.48 5.97 -6.31
C SER A 38 -14.97 5.34 -5.01
N GLU A 39 -14.53 4.11 -4.70
CA GLU A 39 -14.87 3.37 -3.49
C GLU A 39 -13.62 3.19 -2.61
N GLY A 40 -13.79 2.69 -1.39
CA GLY A 40 -12.66 2.47 -0.48
C GLY A 40 -13.03 2.54 0.99
N VAL A 41 -12.03 2.77 1.84
CA VAL A 41 -12.22 2.96 3.28
C VAL A 41 -11.41 4.16 3.80
N ILE A 42 -12.00 4.85 4.77
CA ILE A 42 -11.26 5.72 5.70
C ILE A 42 -10.98 4.90 6.94
N GLU A 43 -9.72 4.62 7.21
CA GLU A 43 -9.30 3.87 8.38
C GLU A 43 -8.62 4.78 9.39
N ALA A 44 -9.01 4.63 10.66
CA ALA A 44 -8.46 5.39 11.77
C ALA A 44 -7.66 4.49 12.69
N TYR A 45 -6.41 4.88 12.99
CA TYR A 45 -5.58 4.22 13.98
C TYR A 45 -5.27 5.20 15.10
N ILE A 46 -5.61 4.84 16.33
CA ILE A 46 -5.23 5.57 17.55
C ILE A 46 -4.23 4.70 18.31
N HIS A 47 -3.01 5.21 18.46
CA HIS A 47 -1.96 4.47 19.16
C HIS A 47 -2.25 4.37 20.66
N THR A 48 -1.70 3.34 21.30
CA THR A 48 -1.85 3.12 22.74
C THR A 48 -1.43 4.35 23.53
N GLY A 49 -2.29 4.80 24.45
CA GLY A 49 -2.08 6.04 25.21
C GLY A 49 -2.73 7.29 24.59
N ASN A 50 -3.41 7.17 23.44
CA ASN A 50 -4.22 8.23 22.81
C ASN A 50 -3.46 9.54 22.52
N ARG A 51 -2.13 9.48 22.36
CA ARG A 51 -1.29 10.65 22.08
C ARG A 51 -0.97 10.84 20.59
N VAL A 52 -1.09 9.80 19.79
CA VAL A 52 -0.84 9.80 18.35
C VAL A 52 -1.98 9.10 17.65
N GLY A 53 -2.49 9.71 16.58
CA GLY A 53 -3.53 9.16 15.73
C GLY A 53 -3.22 9.39 14.25
N ALA A 54 -3.70 8.49 13.42
CA ALA A 54 -3.61 8.60 11.97
C ALA A 54 -4.93 8.24 11.30
N LEU A 55 -5.22 8.94 10.20
CA LEU A 55 -6.30 8.63 9.27
C LEU A 55 -5.68 8.32 7.91
N VAL A 56 -6.17 7.28 7.24
CA VAL A 56 -5.75 6.90 5.89
C VAL A 56 -6.97 6.66 5.03
N GLU A 57 -6.95 7.19 3.81
CA GLU A 57 -7.91 6.87 2.76
C GLU A 57 -7.26 5.90 1.78
N LEU A 58 -7.78 4.67 1.75
CA LEU A 58 -7.39 3.64 0.78
C LEU A 58 -8.55 3.43 -0.20
N GLY A 59 -8.35 3.83 -1.44
CA GLY A 59 -9.33 3.72 -2.52
C GLY A 59 -9.23 2.40 -3.30
N CYS A 60 -10.35 1.91 -3.79
CA CYS A 60 -10.49 0.82 -4.76
C CYS A 60 -11.60 1.14 -5.79
N GLU A 61 -11.80 0.27 -6.79
CA GLU A 61 -12.81 0.49 -7.83
C GLU A 61 -14.23 0.16 -7.32
N THR A 62 -14.38 -0.87 -6.47
CA THR A 62 -15.71 -1.34 -6.01
C THR A 62 -15.87 -1.45 -4.49
N ASP A 63 -17.11 -1.31 -4.02
CA ASP A 63 -17.47 -1.48 -2.60
C ASP A 63 -17.30 -2.93 -2.11
N PHE A 64 -17.36 -3.90 -3.03
CA PHE A 64 -17.09 -5.31 -2.75
C PHE A 64 -15.67 -5.51 -2.23
N VAL A 65 -14.67 -4.93 -2.91
CA VAL A 65 -13.26 -4.98 -2.45
C VAL A 65 -13.09 -4.24 -1.13
N ALA A 66 -13.67 -3.04 -1.00
CA ALA A 66 -13.57 -2.23 0.21
C ALA A 66 -14.06 -2.95 1.49
N ARG A 67 -14.98 -3.92 1.34
CA ARG A 67 -15.55 -4.69 2.46
C ARG A 67 -14.76 -5.93 2.84
N THR A 68 -13.78 -6.36 2.04
CA THR A 68 -12.98 -7.55 2.31
C THR A 68 -12.12 -7.36 3.58
N PRO A 69 -11.94 -8.42 4.40
CA PRO A 69 -11.08 -8.36 5.58
C PRO A 69 -9.64 -7.92 5.24
N GLU A 70 -9.09 -8.42 4.14
CA GLU A 70 -7.70 -8.16 3.75
C GLU A 70 -7.48 -6.70 3.33
N PHE A 71 -8.46 -6.08 2.66
CA PHE A 71 -8.38 -4.66 2.30
C PHE A 71 -8.41 -3.76 3.53
N LYS A 72 -9.31 -4.06 4.47
CA LYS A 72 -9.40 -3.34 5.75
C LYS A 72 -8.15 -3.52 6.61
N GLU A 73 -7.60 -4.73 6.65
CA GLU A 73 -6.35 -5.01 7.35
C GLU A 73 -5.17 -4.23 6.75
N LEU A 74 -5.09 -4.13 5.42
CA LEU A 74 -4.08 -3.29 4.78
C LEU A 74 -4.23 -1.82 5.16
N ALA A 75 -5.44 -1.26 5.06
CA ALA A 75 -5.69 0.13 5.46
C ALA A 75 -5.31 0.36 6.94
N HIS A 76 -5.60 -0.59 7.82
CA HIS A 76 -5.27 -0.52 9.25
C HIS A 76 -3.75 -0.53 9.48
N ASN A 77 -3.05 -1.43 8.81
CA ASN A 77 -1.60 -1.51 8.90
C ASN A 77 -0.92 -0.25 8.36
N ILE A 78 -1.46 0.36 7.29
CA ILE A 78 -0.94 1.63 6.78
C ILE A 78 -1.27 2.79 7.72
N ALA A 79 -2.44 2.83 8.35
CA ALA A 79 -2.74 3.85 9.37
C ALA A 79 -1.77 3.73 10.57
N MET A 80 -1.45 2.50 11.00
CA MET A 80 -0.41 2.25 12.01
C MET A 80 0.99 2.68 11.52
N GLN A 81 1.34 2.42 10.26
CA GLN A 81 2.56 2.90 9.61
C GLN A 81 2.67 4.43 9.71
N VAL A 82 1.63 5.15 9.29
CA VAL A 82 1.60 6.61 9.34
C VAL A 82 1.83 7.10 10.76
N ALA A 83 1.09 6.56 11.74
CA ALA A 83 1.23 6.96 13.13
C ALA A 83 2.66 6.79 13.66
N ALA A 84 3.33 5.67 13.33
CA ALA A 84 4.65 5.33 13.83
C ALA A 84 5.81 6.01 13.08
N MET A 85 5.71 6.11 11.75
CA MET A 85 6.82 6.54 10.89
C MET A 85 6.75 8.02 10.50
N ALA A 86 5.64 8.69 10.80
CA ALA A 86 5.45 10.13 10.59
C ALA A 86 5.90 10.64 9.20
N PRO A 87 5.44 10.03 8.09
CA PRO A 87 5.71 10.57 6.75
C PRO A 87 5.14 11.98 6.64
N ALA A 88 5.87 12.85 5.95
CA ALA A 88 5.45 14.21 5.63
C ALA A 88 4.66 14.28 4.31
N TYR A 89 5.02 13.41 3.36
CA TYR A 89 4.45 13.39 2.01
C TYR A 89 3.89 12.01 1.66
N LEU A 90 3.04 11.96 0.66
CA LEU A 90 2.54 10.69 0.13
C LEU A 90 3.59 10.03 -0.76
N ASP A 91 4.06 10.75 -1.78
CA ASP A 91 5.06 10.31 -2.74
C ASP A 91 6.16 11.36 -2.95
N GLU A 92 7.19 11.00 -3.71
CA GLU A 92 8.30 11.90 -4.07
C GLU A 92 7.81 13.12 -4.87
N SER A 93 6.78 12.94 -5.69
CA SER A 93 6.20 14.03 -6.49
C SER A 93 5.48 15.09 -5.66
N ASP A 94 5.17 14.79 -4.39
CA ASP A 94 4.52 15.71 -3.46
C ASP A 94 5.52 16.48 -2.57
N MET A 95 6.83 16.18 -2.69
CA MET A 95 7.87 16.79 -1.86
C MET A 95 8.11 18.26 -2.26
N ASP A 96 8.26 19.13 -1.26
CA ASP A 96 8.65 20.52 -1.48
C ASP A 96 10.08 20.61 -2.05
N GLU A 97 10.33 21.58 -2.94
CA GLU A 97 11.63 21.74 -3.64
C GLU A 97 12.81 21.97 -2.67
N ASP A 98 12.56 22.53 -1.48
CA ASP A 98 13.56 22.81 -0.46
C ASP A 98 13.76 21.66 0.55
N ASP A 99 12.94 20.61 0.50
CA ASP A 99 13.07 19.44 1.35
C ASP A 99 14.05 18.42 0.77
N SER A 100 15.31 18.49 1.21
CA SER A 100 16.37 17.61 0.73
C SER A 100 16.48 16.27 1.49
N ARG A 101 15.51 15.92 2.34
CA ARG A 101 15.55 14.66 3.11
C ARG A 101 15.38 13.46 2.17
N PRO A 102 15.96 12.28 2.49
CA PRO A 102 15.77 11.10 1.65
C PRO A 102 14.30 10.71 1.54
N ALA A 103 13.80 10.49 0.31
CA ALA A 103 12.41 10.15 0.03
C ALA A 103 11.87 9.00 0.91
N GLY A 104 12.64 7.92 1.10
CA GLY A 104 12.25 6.79 1.95
C GLY A 104 12.07 7.10 3.43
N GLN A 105 12.49 8.29 3.90
CA GLN A 105 12.27 8.76 5.28
C GLN A 105 11.02 9.62 5.39
N VAL A 106 10.67 10.37 4.35
CA VAL A 106 9.64 11.43 4.41
C VAL A 106 8.40 11.15 3.59
N THR A 107 8.45 10.22 2.63
CA THR A 107 7.31 9.83 1.80
C THR A 107 6.74 8.51 2.27
N LEU A 108 5.42 8.40 2.39
CA LEU A 108 4.77 7.18 2.86
C LEU A 108 5.00 6.01 1.89
N LEU A 109 4.89 6.23 0.58
CA LEU A 109 4.96 5.16 -0.41
C LEU A 109 6.35 4.48 -0.50
N GLN A 110 7.43 5.22 -0.22
CA GLN A 110 8.80 4.69 -0.28
C GLN A 110 9.29 4.12 1.05
N GLN A 111 8.54 4.30 2.14
CA GLN A 111 8.92 3.73 3.44
C GLN A 111 8.88 2.19 3.41
N PRO A 112 9.83 1.53 4.09
CA PRO A 112 9.71 0.10 4.41
C PRO A 112 8.44 -0.15 5.23
N PHE A 113 7.70 -1.20 4.86
CA PHE A 113 6.44 -1.55 5.52
C PHE A 113 6.71 -2.21 6.88
N LEU A 114 6.18 -1.64 7.98
CA LEU A 114 6.50 -2.08 9.34
C LEU A 114 6.24 -3.57 9.64
N LYS A 115 5.26 -4.18 8.97
CA LYS A 115 4.98 -5.62 9.16
C LYS A 115 5.95 -6.52 8.39
N ASP A 116 6.62 -5.98 7.38
CA ASP A 116 7.63 -6.66 6.58
C ASP A 116 8.55 -5.65 5.88
N ASN A 117 9.70 -5.38 6.51
CA ASN A 117 10.66 -4.40 6.04
C ASN A 117 11.38 -4.79 4.73
N SER A 118 11.12 -5.97 4.16
CA SER A 118 11.63 -6.35 2.85
C SER A 118 10.88 -5.69 1.69
N ARG A 119 9.74 -5.05 1.97
CA ARG A 119 8.86 -4.41 0.99
C ARG A 119 8.57 -2.97 1.39
N SER A 120 8.37 -2.11 0.41
CA SER A 120 7.85 -0.76 0.64
C SER A 120 6.33 -0.75 0.75
N VAL A 121 5.76 0.35 1.28
CA VAL A 121 4.30 0.55 1.31
C VAL A 121 3.71 0.51 -0.09
N SER A 122 4.38 1.12 -1.08
CA SER A 122 3.91 1.10 -2.47
C SER A 122 3.80 -0.32 -3.04
N GLU A 123 4.77 -1.19 -2.76
CA GLU A 123 4.75 -2.59 -3.21
C GLU A 123 3.58 -3.34 -2.57
N VAL A 124 3.34 -3.18 -1.27
CA VAL A 124 2.21 -3.86 -0.60
C VAL A 124 0.86 -3.39 -1.14
N VAL A 125 0.72 -2.10 -1.48
CA VAL A 125 -0.48 -1.58 -2.15
C VAL A 125 -0.63 -2.17 -3.56
N GLN A 126 0.45 -2.28 -4.33
CA GLN A 126 0.44 -2.91 -5.65
C GLN A 126 0.14 -4.42 -5.58
N GLU A 127 0.60 -5.12 -4.55
CA GLU A 127 0.27 -6.53 -4.31
C GLU A 127 -1.22 -6.69 -4.04
N MET A 128 -1.81 -5.79 -3.25
CA MET A 128 -3.26 -5.78 -3.05
C MET A 128 -4.00 -5.57 -4.36
N ALA A 129 -3.64 -4.55 -5.15
CA ALA A 129 -4.21 -4.30 -6.47
C ALA A 129 -4.11 -5.52 -7.41
N ALA A 130 -2.95 -6.18 -7.43
CA ALA A 130 -2.73 -7.40 -8.20
C ALA A 130 -3.65 -8.54 -7.74
N LYS A 131 -3.79 -8.71 -6.42
CA LYS A 131 -4.60 -9.78 -5.80
C LYS A 131 -6.10 -9.57 -6.04
N VAL A 132 -6.60 -8.33 -5.91
CA VAL A 132 -8.03 -8.03 -6.09
C VAL A 132 -8.42 -7.83 -7.55
N GLY A 133 -7.46 -7.55 -8.44
CA GLY A 133 -7.71 -7.32 -9.86
C GLY A 133 -8.27 -5.93 -10.19
N GLU A 134 -8.32 -5.04 -9.20
CA GLU A 134 -8.76 -3.64 -9.29
C GLU A 134 -7.58 -2.70 -9.06
N ASN A 135 -7.75 -1.43 -9.45
CA ASN A 135 -6.88 -0.38 -8.95
C ASN A 135 -7.05 -0.23 -7.45
N VAL A 136 -5.95 -0.15 -6.72
CA VAL A 136 -5.93 0.19 -5.29
C VAL A 136 -4.93 1.32 -5.13
N LYS A 137 -5.37 2.40 -4.49
CA LYS A 137 -4.60 3.63 -4.37
C LYS A 137 -4.69 4.17 -2.96
N LEU A 138 -3.54 4.52 -2.39
CA LEU A 138 -3.53 5.35 -1.19
C LEU A 138 -3.77 6.80 -1.62
N VAL A 139 -4.90 7.36 -1.21
CA VAL A 139 -5.39 8.65 -1.72
C VAL A 139 -4.79 9.81 -0.91
N ARG A 140 -4.83 9.68 0.42
CA ARG A 140 -4.29 10.67 1.37
C ARG A 140 -4.17 10.07 2.75
N PHE A 141 -3.43 10.76 3.61
CA PHE A 141 -3.38 10.46 5.03
C PHE A 141 -3.35 11.74 5.85
N SER A 142 -3.63 11.63 7.14
CA SER A 142 -3.43 12.67 8.13
C SER A 142 -2.86 12.04 9.38
N ARG A 143 -1.94 12.73 10.05
CA ARG A 143 -1.38 12.32 11.33
C ARG A 143 -1.52 13.45 12.33
N LEU A 144 -1.86 13.11 13.58
CA LEU A 144 -1.91 14.03 14.70
C LEU A 144 -1.11 13.44 15.85
N ALA A 145 -0.32 14.28 16.52
CA ALA A 145 0.43 13.92 17.71
C ALA A 145 0.32 15.06 18.74
N LEU A 146 0.25 14.71 20.03
CA LEU A 146 0.34 15.68 21.12
C LEU A 146 1.80 16.09 21.34
N GLU A 147 2.08 17.39 21.19
CA GLU A 147 3.37 18.06 21.44
C GLU A 147 4.50 17.54 20.53
N GLU A 148 4.60 18.08 19.30
CA GLU A 148 5.80 17.96 18.45
C GLU A 148 6.73 19.17 18.61
#